data_AF-G8YC89-F1
#
_entry.id   AF-G8YC89-F1
#
_cell.length_a   1.000
_cell.length_b   1.000
_cell.length_c   1.000
_cell.angle_alpha   90.00
_cell.angle_beta   90.00
_cell.angle_gamma   90.00
#
_symmetry.space_group_name_H-M   'P 1'
#
loop_
_entity.id
_entity.type
_entity.pdbx_description
1 polymer ?
#
loop_
_entity_poly.entity_id
_entity_poly.type
_entity_poly.pdbx_seq_one_letter_code
_entity_poly.pdbx_strand_id
1 'polypeptide(L)'
;MSHLSSLPKNILLNIIGFLPQQDVINLARTNFDFYEICMVKLYRRIIIRLEPVLQPSSRDIRGINYIDAKQTVVYGLKKVLNREDQLKIINARIQVLILSLKINSGLLDYIEELTIYGRLDAATGSSVAELVSLLQGRSLKKLLITDYKLRRSIGSSLKVETYKSFESVTIDKVSDLNHIHELPHVKEIVVALKDQGNQPFDPNQLSQPELIASQLARIQTLIITEDNRFHQEFVKLLKYLYEKYGLRLKLHTFCFNYYHGKADIPVYSNFLTQTQIVDWTLVRNIEVRMGCDNVACNQECLGMLQLSLPALKKVSLVQHSEGEIDTHKYNEIWEVKVFSFLEELVDSGLKLISIRHKPAPDGVFFDGMEGNYLQRLQLYTDMLPKILQNSRTTLLLPNLLKSLACYEQPMNTLLWNGCKCSHCELYLSKLDDFLMTHRYYRFKNHAFKDLVSSTLISSIAEALTKRHCAHDLMPDFDMLRYPFNDTRWDFHSNNFSIPFKCSVDKNYKEHEFDEDVEVFYDASDVFEACPFSSNLFRPVARAISHYVNDIVRTIISLSRGDAEDVEIGTSKDLNDGGAPNSFGILLLNGFYYHLDREANGTNYFSNIYDA
;
A
#
# COMPACT_ATOMS: atom_id res chain seq x y z
N MET A 1 9.38 30.77 31.75
CA MET A 1 9.15 29.62 30.85
C MET A 1 7.68 29.24 30.97
N SER A 2 6.92 29.24 29.88
CA SER A 2 5.55 28.73 29.88
C SER A 2 5.58 27.21 30.05
N HIS A 3 4.84 26.68 31.03
CA HIS A 3 4.68 25.23 31.18
C HIS A 3 3.87 24.68 30.01
N LEU A 4 4.14 23.44 29.56
CA LEU A 4 3.39 22.83 28.45
C LEU A 4 1.87 22.85 28.69
N SER A 5 1.43 22.64 29.94
CA SER A 5 0.02 22.70 30.35
C SER A 5 -0.63 24.08 30.21
N SER A 6 0.15 25.15 30.10
CA SER A 6 -0.36 26.51 29.88
C SER A 6 -0.70 26.82 28.42
N LEU A 7 -0.38 25.90 27.49
CA LEU A 7 -0.70 26.08 26.08
C LEU A 7 -2.20 25.85 25.81
N PRO A 8 -2.80 26.60 24.85
CA PRO A 8 -4.15 26.34 24.37
C PRO A 8 -4.39 24.88 23.94
N LYS A 9 -5.58 24.34 24.23
CA LYS A 9 -5.95 22.93 23.96
C LYS A 9 -5.72 22.52 22.49
N ASN A 10 -5.98 23.41 21.54
CA ASN A 10 -5.75 23.16 20.11
C ASN A 10 -4.26 23.00 19.77
N ILE A 11 -3.37 23.78 20.40
CA ILE A 11 -1.93 23.65 20.23
C ILE A 11 -1.44 22.33 20.85
N LEU A 12 -1.95 21.99 22.04
CA LEU A 12 -1.65 20.72 22.70
C LEU A 12 -2.08 19.52 21.86
N LEU A 13 -3.28 19.54 21.28
CA LEU A 13 -3.75 18.49 20.37
C LEU A 13 -2.83 18.32 19.15
N ASN A 14 -2.28 19.41 18.62
CA ASN A 14 -1.33 19.35 17.50
C ASN A 14 0.01 18.73 17.92
N ILE A 15 0.55 19.12 19.09
CA ILE A 15 1.80 18.59 19.62
C ILE A 15 1.66 17.09 19.93
N ILE A 16 0.62 16.72 20.70
CA ILE A 16 0.26 15.33 21.02
C ILE A 16 -0.06 14.55 19.73
N GLY A 17 -0.45 15.26 18.67
CA GLY A 17 -0.62 14.77 17.32
C GLY A 17 0.57 13.96 16.78
N PHE A 18 1.80 14.29 17.22
CA PHE A 18 3.04 13.65 16.80
C PHE A 18 3.53 12.56 17.75
N LEU A 19 2.84 12.33 18.87
CA LEU A 19 3.25 11.30 19.83
C LEU A 19 2.69 9.93 19.41
N PRO A 20 3.52 8.87 19.40
CA PRO A 20 3.03 7.52 19.19
C PRO A 20 2.15 7.07 20.36
N GLN A 21 1.34 6.04 20.11
CA GLN A 21 0.31 5.58 21.06
C GLN A 21 0.83 5.37 22.49
N GLN A 22 2.02 4.78 22.67
CA GLN A 22 2.58 4.53 24.00
C GLN A 22 2.96 5.82 24.73
N ASP A 23 3.45 6.82 24.01
CA ASP A 23 3.86 8.10 24.60
C ASP A 23 2.63 8.93 24.98
N VAL A 24 1.55 8.85 24.20
CA VAL A 24 0.25 9.44 24.57
C VAL A 24 -0.29 8.81 25.84
N ILE A 25 -0.20 7.48 25.99
CA ILE A 25 -0.59 6.78 27.22
C ILE A 25 0.27 7.22 28.40
N ASN A 26 1.59 7.32 28.21
CA ASN A 26 2.50 7.76 29.26
C ASN A 26 2.18 9.20 29.69
N LEU A 27 1.97 10.11 28.74
CA LEU A 27 1.60 11.50 29.01
C LEU A 27 0.27 11.61 29.77
N ALA A 28 -0.75 10.83 29.37
CA ALA A 28 -2.04 10.79 30.05
C ALA A 28 -1.94 10.38 31.53
N ARG A 29 -0.91 9.62 31.91
CA ARG A 29 -0.67 9.18 33.29
C ARG A 29 0.09 10.21 34.14
N THR A 30 0.64 11.26 33.54
CA THR A 30 1.46 12.25 34.27
C THR A 30 0.64 13.35 34.94
N ASN A 31 -0.38 13.88 34.27
CA ASN A 31 -1.22 14.97 34.77
C ASN A 31 -2.65 14.83 34.20
N PHE A 32 -3.65 15.07 35.03
CA PHE A 32 -5.06 15.13 34.67
C PHE A 32 -5.36 16.14 33.55
N ASP A 33 -4.65 17.27 33.48
CA ASP A 33 -4.84 18.28 32.43
C ASP A 33 -4.57 17.71 31.02
N PHE A 34 -3.67 16.74 30.92
CA PHE A 34 -3.39 16.05 29.66
C PHE A 34 -4.31 14.85 29.42
N TYR A 35 -4.97 14.34 30.46
CA TYR A 35 -5.79 13.12 30.36
C TYR A 35 -6.87 13.25 29.30
N GLU A 36 -7.70 14.30 29.38
CA GLU A 36 -8.81 14.52 28.43
C GLU A 36 -8.31 14.62 26.98
N ILE A 37 -7.25 15.41 26.76
CA ILE A 37 -6.66 15.65 25.43
C ILE A 37 -6.07 14.36 24.85
N CYS A 38 -5.39 13.57 25.70
CA CYS A 38 -4.84 12.29 25.31
C CYS A 38 -5.93 11.26 25.00
N MET A 39 -7.04 11.25 25.75
CA MET A 39 -8.18 10.38 25.45
C MET A 39 -8.79 10.73 24.08
N VAL A 40 -8.98 12.01 23.78
CA VAL A 40 -9.44 12.43 22.44
C VAL A 40 -8.50 11.89 21.37
N LYS A 41 -7.18 12.09 21.50
CA LYS A 41 -6.19 11.57 20.54
C LYS A 41 -6.27 10.04 20.38
N LEU A 42 -6.34 9.30 21.49
CA LEU A 42 -6.32 7.83 21.49
C LEU A 42 -7.59 7.22 20.89
N TYR A 43 -8.77 7.81 21.13
CA TYR A 43 -10.03 7.22 20.70
C TYR A 43 -10.49 7.72 19.34
N ARG A 44 -10.01 8.88 18.87
CA ARG A 44 -10.48 9.51 17.62
C ARG A 44 -10.45 8.61 16.40
N ARG A 45 -9.34 7.87 16.22
CA ARG A 45 -9.12 7.00 15.06
C ARG A 45 -8.55 5.68 15.52
N ILE A 46 -9.35 4.62 15.40
CA ILE A 46 -8.98 3.27 15.83
C ILE A 46 -8.89 2.37 14.61
N ILE A 47 -7.78 1.65 14.49
CA ILE A 47 -7.63 0.56 13.53
C ILE A 47 -7.44 -0.77 14.27
N ILE A 48 -8.20 -1.78 13.87
CA ILE A 48 -8.10 -3.15 14.34
C ILE A 48 -7.49 -3.99 13.23
N ARG A 49 -6.38 -4.68 13.50
CA ARG A 49 -5.66 -5.51 12.52
C ARG A 49 -4.88 -6.63 13.18
N LEU A 50 -4.37 -7.58 12.41
CA LEU A 50 -3.57 -8.68 12.95
C LEU A 50 -2.16 -8.22 13.34
N GLU A 51 -1.50 -7.53 12.42
CA GLU A 51 -0.07 -7.24 12.49
C GLU A 51 0.26 -6.10 13.46
N PRO A 52 1.35 -6.23 14.24
CA PRO A 52 1.82 -5.15 15.09
C PRO A 52 2.22 -3.91 14.31
N VAL A 53 2.33 -2.78 15.01
CA VAL A 53 2.93 -1.57 14.43
C VAL A 53 4.44 -1.73 14.30
N LEU A 54 4.96 -1.44 13.11
CA LEU A 54 6.38 -1.32 12.85
C LEU A 54 6.89 -0.08 13.59
N GLN A 55 7.70 -0.30 14.64
CA GLN A 55 8.25 0.77 15.45
C GLN A 55 9.70 1.06 15.03
N PRO A 56 10.09 2.35 14.95
CA PRO A 56 11.48 2.73 14.70
C PRO A 56 12.40 2.21 15.81
N SER A 57 13.67 2.03 15.47
CA SER A 57 14.67 1.64 16.47
C SER A 57 14.91 2.81 17.43
N SER A 58 15.10 2.53 18.73
CA SER A 58 15.36 3.56 19.74
C SER A 58 16.69 4.32 19.55
N ARG A 59 17.52 3.88 18.60
CA ARG A 59 18.81 4.51 18.24
C ARG A 59 18.69 5.47 17.06
N ASP A 60 17.52 5.52 16.42
CA ASP A 60 17.27 6.32 15.23
C ASP A 60 16.91 7.76 15.65
N ILE A 61 17.93 8.59 15.84
CA ILE A 61 17.80 9.96 16.38
C ILE A 61 17.39 10.96 15.27
N ARG A 62 17.61 10.62 13.99
CA ARG A 62 17.34 11.49 12.84
C ARG A 62 16.20 10.90 11.99
N GLY A 63 15.16 11.69 11.72
CA GLY A 63 14.10 11.31 10.76
C GLY A 63 12.98 10.43 11.33
N ILE A 64 12.52 10.68 12.57
CA ILE A 64 11.33 9.99 13.14
C ILE A 64 10.13 10.18 12.22
N ASN A 65 9.66 9.09 11.62
CA ASN A 65 8.41 9.12 10.88
C ASN A 65 7.23 9.05 11.87
N TYR A 66 6.41 10.10 11.91
CA TYR A 66 5.24 10.18 12.80
C TYR A 66 4.02 9.43 12.25
N ILE A 67 4.25 8.39 11.45
CA ILE A 67 3.17 7.63 10.80
C ILE A 67 2.46 6.75 11.83
N ASP A 68 3.21 6.19 12.78
CA ASP A 68 2.69 5.41 13.90
C ASP A 68 1.86 6.23 14.91
N ALA A 69 2.03 7.56 14.91
CA ALA A 69 1.24 8.49 15.72
C ALA A 69 -0.15 8.80 15.13
N LYS A 70 -0.46 8.41 13.88
CA LYS A 70 -1.69 8.86 13.19
C LYS A 70 -2.97 8.21 13.69
N GLN A 71 -2.90 6.97 14.17
CA GLN A 71 -4.05 6.18 14.61
C GLN A 71 -3.66 5.28 15.79
N THR A 72 -4.64 5.01 16.65
CA THR A 72 -4.51 3.99 17.70
C THR A 72 -4.74 2.62 17.07
N VAL A 73 -3.82 1.68 17.33
CA VAL A 73 -3.86 0.36 16.72
C VAL A 73 -4.16 -0.70 17.77
N VAL A 74 -5.23 -1.46 17.54
CA VAL A 74 -5.54 -2.70 18.26
C VAL A 74 -5.03 -3.86 17.41
N TYR A 75 -3.95 -4.50 17.87
CA TYR A 75 -3.27 -5.56 17.12
C TYR A 75 -2.91 -6.77 17.99
N GLY A 76 -2.23 -7.76 17.41
CA GLY A 76 -1.70 -8.92 18.11
C GLY A 76 -0.46 -8.66 19.01
N LEU A 77 0.36 -9.68 19.24
CA LEU A 77 1.65 -9.63 19.93
C LEU A 77 2.81 -9.76 18.95
N LYS A 78 3.86 -8.93 19.10
CA LYS A 78 5.06 -8.98 18.26
C LYS A 78 5.75 -10.35 18.23
N LYS A 79 5.73 -11.09 19.35
CA LYS A 79 6.45 -12.37 19.50
C LYS A 79 5.63 -13.60 19.13
N VAL A 80 4.32 -13.47 18.99
CA VAL A 80 3.45 -14.61 18.63
C VAL A 80 3.43 -14.73 17.11
N LEU A 81 3.52 -15.95 16.59
CA LEU A 81 3.58 -16.19 15.15
C LEU A 81 2.32 -16.90 14.64
N ASN A 82 1.70 -17.73 15.48
CA ASN A 82 0.46 -18.41 15.12
C ASN A 82 -0.69 -17.40 15.03
N ARG A 83 -1.34 -17.36 13.88
CA ARG A 83 -2.52 -16.53 13.58
C ARG A 83 -3.66 -16.73 14.58
N GLU A 84 -3.91 -17.96 15.04
CA GLU A 84 -5.01 -18.22 15.98
C GLU A 84 -4.80 -17.53 17.32
N ASP A 85 -3.59 -17.61 17.87
CA ASP A 85 -3.26 -16.96 19.14
C ASP A 85 -3.23 -15.43 19.00
N GLN A 86 -2.84 -14.92 17.83
CA GLN A 86 -2.97 -13.50 17.52
C GLN A 86 -4.42 -13.04 17.58
N LEU A 87 -5.36 -13.79 16.98
CA LEU A 87 -6.77 -13.47 17.00
C LEU A 87 -7.36 -13.52 18.41
N LYS A 88 -6.96 -14.49 19.26
CA LYS A 88 -7.35 -14.53 20.68
C LYS A 88 -6.95 -13.27 21.44
N ILE A 89 -5.71 -12.78 21.22
CA ILE A 89 -5.24 -11.55 21.86
C ILE A 89 -6.00 -10.33 21.37
N ILE A 90 -6.25 -10.24 20.07
CA ILE A 90 -7.03 -9.15 19.48
C ILE A 90 -8.43 -9.14 20.08
N ASN A 91 -9.09 -10.30 20.13
CA ASN A 91 -10.39 -10.46 20.74
C ASN A 91 -10.40 -9.97 22.20
N ALA A 92 -9.41 -10.38 23.01
CA ALA A 92 -9.29 -9.92 24.39
C ALA A 92 -9.11 -8.40 24.49
N ARG A 93 -8.30 -7.79 23.62
CA ARG A 93 -8.10 -6.33 23.56
C ARG A 93 -9.37 -5.58 23.16
N ILE A 94 -10.15 -6.11 22.21
CA ILE A 94 -11.44 -5.55 21.82
C ILE A 94 -12.42 -5.62 22.98
N GLN A 95 -12.47 -6.74 23.71
CA GLN A 95 -13.33 -6.89 24.87
C GLN A 95 -12.95 -5.92 26.00
N VAL A 96 -11.65 -5.69 26.24
CA VAL A 96 -11.18 -4.64 27.17
C VAL A 96 -11.60 -3.24 26.71
N LEU A 97 -11.51 -2.94 25.41
CA LEU A 97 -11.98 -1.68 24.84
C LEU A 97 -13.50 -1.51 25.07
N ILE A 98 -14.29 -2.53 24.76
CA ILE A 98 -15.74 -2.57 24.98
C ILE A 98 -16.07 -2.29 26.45
N LEU A 99 -15.42 -2.98 27.38
CA LEU A 99 -15.61 -2.78 28.83
C LEU A 99 -15.27 -1.34 29.23
N SER A 100 -14.18 -0.80 28.73
CA SER A 100 -13.76 0.58 29.01
C SER A 100 -14.79 1.60 28.52
N LEU A 101 -15.35 1.39 27.33
CA LEU A 101 -16.39 2.23 26.74
C LEU A 101 -17.73 2.11 27.50
N LYS A 102 -18.07 0.92 28.03
CA LYS A 102 -19.25 0.72 28.86
C LYS A 102 -19.11 1.41 30.23
N ILE A 103 -17.92 1.39 30.82
CA ILE A 103 -17.64 2.06 32.10
C ILE A 103 -17.61 3.58 31.95
N ASN A 104 -16.99 4.08 30.89
CA ASN A 104 -16.91 5.51 30.59
C ASN A 104 -17.54 5.81 29.24
N SER A 105 -18.87 6.00 29.25
CA SER A 105 -19.66 6.23 28.04
C SER A 105 -19.28 7.50 27.29
N GLY A 106 -18.64 8.49 27.95
CA GLY A 106 -18.15 9.71 27.30
C GLY A 106 -17.07 9.44 26.24
N LEU A 107 -16.34 8.32 26.36
CA LEU A 107 -15.34 7.91 25.37
C LEU A 107 -15.94 7.51 24.03
N LEU A 108 -17.21 7.08 24.01
CA LEU A 108 -17.92 6.73 22.77
C LEU A 108 -18.01 7.92 21.82
N ASP A 109 -18.17 9.12 22.37
CA ASP A 109 -18.32 10.35 21.59
C ASP A 109 -16.99 10.85 21.01
N TYR A 110 -15.85 10.30 21.46
CA TYR A 110 -14.54 10.60 20.89
C TYR A 110 -14.22 9.76 19.64
N ILE A 111 -14.86 8.61 19.44
CA ILE A 111 -14.56 7.71 18.32
C ILE A 111 -15.20 8.24 17.04
N GLU A 112 -14.38 8.79 16.13
CA GLU A 112 -14.83 9.33 14.84
C GLU A 112 -14.62 8.35 13.68
N GLU A 113 -13.55 7.55 13.72
CA GLU A 113 -13.17 6.62 12.66
C GLU A 113 -12.81 5.25 13.23
N LEU A 114 -13.42 4.20 12.69
CA LEU A 114 -13.11 2.81 12.99
C LEU A 114 -12.78 2.05 11.70
N THR A 115 -11.57 1.50 11.63
CA THR A 115 -11.11 0.67 10.50
C THR A 115 -10.82 -0.74 10.98
N ILE A 116 -11.41 -1.75 10.33
CA ILE A 116 -11.14 -3.17 10.56
C ILE A 116 -10.41 -3.71 9.34
N TYR A 117 -9.13 -4.00 9.50
CA TYR A 117 -8.25 -4.41 8.41
C TYR A 117 -7.92 -5.91 8.49
N GLY A 118 -8.11 -6.60 7.36
CA GLY A 118 -7.88 -8.02 7.21
C GLY A 118 -9.04 -8.90 7.69
N ARG A 119 -8.87 -10.21 7.51
CA ARG A 119 -9.85 -11.22 7.89
C ARG A 119 -9.75 -11.55 9.38
N LEU A 120 -10.89 -11.66 10.06
CA LEU A 120 -11.00 -12.09 11.46
C LEU A 120 -11.70 -13.45 11.55
N ASP A 121 -11.56 -14.13 12.68
CA ASP A 121 -12.37 -15.33 12.98
C ASP A 121 -13.76 -14.94 13.52
N ALA A 122 -14.62 -15.94 13.74
CA ALA A 122 -16.00 -15.73 14.17
C ALA A 122 -16.09 -15.10 15.58
N ALA A 123 -15.22 -15.51 16.51
CA ALA A 123 -15.20 -15.00 17.87
C ALA A 123 -14.81 -13.51 17.90
N THR A 124 -13.71 -13.15 17.23
CA THR A 124 -13.26 -11.76 17.11
C THR A 124 -14.27 -10.93 16.32
N GLY A 125 -14.86 -11.50 15.26
CA GLY A 125 -15.92 -10.86 14.49
C GLY A 125 -17.16 -10.51 15.33
N SER A 126 -17.54 -11.38 16.26
CA SER A 126 -18.66 -11.12 17.19
C SER A 126 -18.36 -9.95 18.14
N SER A 127 -17.12 -9.87 18.66
CA SER A 127 -16.67 -8.73 19.47
C SER A 127 -16.63 -7.43 18.68
N VAL A 128 -16.23 -7.47 17.40
CA VAL A 128 -16.28 -6.30 16.53
C VAL A 128 -17.74 -5.87 16.30
N ALA A 129 -18.66 -6.80 16.08
CA ALA A 129 -20.08 -6.48 15.93
C ALA A 129 -20.65 -5.81 17.21
N GLU A 130 -20.28 -6.31 18.39
CA GLU A 130 -20.63 -5.68 19.67
C GLU A 130 -20.06 -4.24 19.77
N LEU A 131 -18.77 -4.06 19.45
CA LEU A 131 -18.15 -2.73 19.44
C LEU A 131 -18.89 -1.77 18.49
N VAL A 132 -19.18 -2.20 17.27
CA VAL A 132 -19.91 -1.38 16.29
C VAL A 132 -21.31 -1.05 16.81
N SER A 133 -22.00 -2.00 17.47
CA SER A 133 -23.32 -1.75 18.06
C SER A 133 -23.30 -0.66 19.14
N LEU A 134 -22.24 -0.59 19.95
CA LEU A 134 -22.06 0.46 20.97
C LEU A 134 -21.85 1.85 20.37
N LEU A 135 -21.28 1.92 19.17
CA LEU A 135 -21.01 3.15 18.45
C LEU A 135 -22.20 3.65 17.61
N GLN A 136 -23.26 2.84 17.49
CA GLN A 136 -24.47 3.23 16.74
C GLN A 136 -25.10 4.50 17.35
N GLY A 137 -25.41 5.48 16.51
CA GLY A 137 -26.04 6.74 16.93
C GLY A 137 -25.12 7.71 17.71
N ARG A 138 -23.79 7.51 17.67
CA ARG A 138 -22.77 8.36 18.33
C ARG A 138 -22.00 9.21 17.32
N SER A 139 -20.79 9.65 17.66
CA SER A 139 -19.91 10.49 16.83
C SER A 139 -19.22 9.77 15.66
N LEU A 140 -19.52 8.49 15.41
CA LEU A 140 -18.87 7.71 14.36
C LEU A 140 -19.20 8.31 12.99
N LYS A 141 -18.16 8.74 12.26
CA LYS A 141 -18.26 9.34 10.92
C LYS A 141 -17.86 8.38 9.82
N LYS A 142 -16.88 7.50 10.09
CA LYS A 142 -16.35 6.53 9.12
C LYS A 142 -16.19 5.16 9.74
N LEU A 143 -16.81 4.16 9.12
CA LEU A 143 -16.63 2.74 9.40
C LEU A 143 -16.11 2.07 8.13
N LEU A 144 -14.89 1.55 8.16
CA LEU A 144 -14.32 0.78 7.05
C LEU A 144 -14.01 -0.63 7.53
N ILE A 145 -14.65 -1.63 6.94
CA ILE A 145 -14.34 -3.04 7.19
C ILE A 145 -13.86 -3.61 5.88
N THR A 146 -12.61 -4.07 5.81
CA THR A 146 -12.06 -4.56 4.54
C THR A 146 -12.57 -5.95 4.17
N ASP A 147 -12.73 -6.84 5.16
CA ASP A 147 -13.28 -8.18 4.96
C ASP A 147 -14.77 -8.12 4.64
N TYR A 148 -15.13 -8.54 3.42
CA TYR A 148 -16.50 -8.51 2.93
C TYR A 148 -17.45 -9.40 3.77
N LYS A 149 -17.02 -10.57 4.23
CA LYS A 149 -17.89 -11.48 5.00
C LYS A 149 -18.27 -10.86 6.34
N LEU A 150 -17.29 -10.26 7.02
CA LEU A 150 -17.51 -9.53 8.26
C LEU A 150 -18.37 -8.29 8.02
N ARG A 151 -18.07 -7.51 6.99
CA ARG A 151 -18.85 -6.32 6.62
C ARG A 151 -20.33 -6.65 6.38
N ARG A 152 -20.62 -7.71 5.63
CA ARG A 152 -21.99 -8.19 5.39
C ARG A 152 -22.70 -8.61 6.68
N SER A 153 -22.00 -9.37 7.53
CA SER A 153 -22.58 -9.82 8.82
C SER A 153 -22.95 -8.65 9.73
N ILE A 154 -22.07 -7.64 9.83
CA ILE A 154 -22.31 -6.44 10.65
C ILE A 154 -23.35 -5.55 9.98
N GLY A 155 -23.27 -5.35 8.67
CA GLY A 155 -24.21 -4.53 7.89
C GLY A 155 -25.66 -4.94 8.10
N SER A 156 -25.94 -6.25 8.16
CA SER A 156 -27.28 -6.76 8.44
C SER A 156 -27.86 -6.36 9.80
N SER A 157 -26.99 -6.02 10.76
CA SER A 157 -27.37 -5.61 12.12
C SER A 157 -27.46 -4.10 12.32
N LEU A 158 -26.97 -3.31 11.35
CA LEU A 158 -26.95 -1.86 11.45
C LEU A 158 -28.25 -1.26 10.90
N LYS A 159 -28.92 -0.41 11.69
CA LYS A 159 -30.18 0.24 11.28
C LYS A 159 -29.92 1.57 10.59
N VAL A 160 -30.59 1.85 9.45
CA VAL A 160 -30.41 3.09 8.66
C VAL A 160 -30.58 4.37 9.49
N GLU A 161 -31.48 4.36 10.47
CA GLU A 161 -31.75 5.49 11.37
C GLU A 161 -30.57 5.86 12.30
N THR A 162 -29.61 4.95 12.50
CA THR A 162 -28.47 5.15 13.41
C THR A 162 -27.26 5.85 12.77
N TYR A 163 -27.35 6.21 11.49
CA TYR A 163 -26.24 6.71 10.67
C TYR A 163 -26.27 8.22 10.40
N LYS A 164 -27.01 9.02 11.18
CA LYS A 164 -27.13 10.46 10.93
C LYS A 164 -25.78 11.19 10.95
N SER A 165 -24.75 10.68 11.62
CA SER A 165 -23.40 11.28 11.65
C SER A 165 -22.47 10.76 10.55
N PHE A 166 -22.85 9.72 9.81
CA PHE A 166 -21.94 9.05 8.89
C PHE A 166 -21.62 9.94 7.68
N GLU A 167 -20.33 10.05 7.41
CA GLU A 167 -19.81 10.76 6.24
C GLU A 167 -19.34 9.80 5.15
N SER A 168 -19.16 8.51 5.47
CA SER A 168 -18.66 7.47 4.54
C SER A 168 -19.51 6.20 4.59
N VAL A 169 -19.82 5.65 3.42
CA VAL A 169 -20.59 4.41 3.26
C VAL A 169 -19.91 3.49 2.25
N THR A 170 -19.91 2.18 2.54
CA THR A 170 -19.49 1.13 1.58
C THR A 170 -20.72 0.49 0.94
N ILE A 171 -20.70 0.31 -0.37
CA ILE A 171 -21.77 -0.24 -1.20
C ILE A 171 -21.32 -1.61 -1.73
N ASP A 172 -21.98 -2.68 -1.29
CA ASP A 172 -21.65 -4.06 -1.68
C ASP A 172 -22.56 -4.61 -2.77
N LYS A 173 -23.69 -3.96 -3.04
CA LYS A 173 -24.60 -4.22 -4.17
C LYS A 173 -25.31 -2.93 -4.58
N VAL A 174 -25.77 -2.84 -5.83
CA VAL A 174 -26.44 -1.64 -6.36
C VAL A 174 -27.65 -1.24 -5.51
N SER A 175 -28.41 -2.21 -5.02
CA SER A 175 -29.58 -1.97 -4.16
C SER A 175 -29.27 -1.30 -2.81
N ASP A 176 -28.01 -1.30 -2.35
CA ASP A 176 -27.64 -0.57 -1.12
C ASP A 176 -27.78 0.95 -1.29
N LEU A 177 -27.76 1.44 -2.53
CA LEU A 177 -27.98 2.85 -2.83
C LEU A 177 -29.42 3.30 -2.56
N ASN A 178 -30.39 2.38 -2.45
CA ASN A 178 -31.78 2.73 -2.24
C ASN A 178 -32.00 3.55 -0.95
N HIS A 179 -31.15 3.38 0.05
CA HIS A 179 -31.23 4.09 1.33
C HIS A 179 -30.26 5.26 1.45
N ILE A 180 -29.48 5.58 0.41
CA ILE A 180 -28.43 6.60 0.54
C ILE A 180 -28.98 8.00 0.79
N HIS A 181 -30.17 8.28 0.26
CA HIS A 181 -30.85 9.56 0.45
C HIS A 181 -31.31 9.78 1.89
N GLU A 182 -31.42 8.72 2.69
CA GLU A 182 -31.72 8.77 4.14
C GLU A 182 -30.49 9.21 4.96
N LEU A 183 -29.31 9.33 4.33
CA LEU A 183 -28.03 9.63 4.96
C LEU A 183 -27.50 11.02 4.54
N PRO A 184 -28.03 12.12 5.13
CA PRO A 184 -27.84 13.48 4.62
C PRO A 184 -26.40 14.02 4.70
N HIS A 185 -25.53 13.39 5.50
CA HIS A 185 -24.15 13.83 5.75
C HIS A 185 -23.11 13.03 4.95
N VAL A 186 -23.53 12.03 4.17
CA VAL A 186 -22.61 11.21 3.38
C VAL A 186 -21.91 12.05 2.32
N LYS A 187 -20.58 12.04 2.36
CA LYS A 187 -19.68 12.71 1.44
C LYS A 187 -18.73 11.74 0.73
N GLU A 188 -18.57 10.53 1.24
CA GLU A 188 -17.71 9.48 0.70
C GLU A 188 -18.53 8.22 0.41
N ILE A 189 -18.36 7.69 -0.80
CA ILE A 189 -18.88 6.37 -1.18
C ILE A 189 -17.72 5.48 -1.62
N VAL A 190 -17.68 4.29 -1.05
CA VAL A 190 -16.76 3.22 -1.44
C VAL A 190 -17.59 2.12 -2.11
N VAL A 191 -17.35 1.88 -3.40
CA VAL A 191 -18.10 0.93 -4.23
C VAL A 191 -17.32 -0.38 -4.33
N ALA A 192 -17.81 -1.42 -3.66
CA ALA A 192 -17.20 -2.74 -3.60
C ALA A 192 -17.89 -3.79 -4.48
N LEU A 193 -19.22 -3.74 -4.58
CA LEU A 193 -20.07 -4.61 -5.41
C LEU A 193 -19.87 -6.13 -5.24
N LYS A 194 -19.29 -6.58 -4.12
CA LYS A 194 -18.99 -8.00 -3.86
C LYS A 194 -20.26 -8.88 -3.73
N ASP A 195 -21.41 -8.31 -3.38
CA ASP A 195 -22.71 -8.98 -3.28
C ASP A 195 -23.52 -8.95 -4.59
N GLN A 196 -23.10 -8.18 -5.60
CA GLN A 196 -23.80 -8.11 -6.90
C GLN A 196 -23.67 -9.42 -7.70
N GLY A 197 -22.60 -10.19 -7.44
CA GLY A 197 -22.31 -11.44 -8.13
C GLY A 197 -22.16 -11.27 -9.64
N ASN A 198 -22.62 -12.25 -10.41
CA ASN A 198 -22.51 -12.25 -11.86
C ASN A 198 -23.62 -11.49 -12.61
N GLN A 199 -24.44 -10.70 -11.92
CA GLN A 199 -25.58 -10.01 -12.54
C GLN A 199 -25.16 -8.67 -13.15
N PRO A 200 -25.63 -8.33 -14.37
CA PRO A 200 -25.47 -6.99 -14.92
C PRO A 200 -26.32 -5.98 -14.14
N PHE A 201 -25.97 -4.71 -14.25
CA PHE A 201 -26.79 -3.61 -13.73
C PHE A 201 -28.18 -3.64 -14.36
N ASP A 202 -29.21 -3.62 -13.51
CA ASP A 202 -30.61 -3.46 -13.90
C ASP A 202 -31.17 -2.21 -13.20
N PRO A 203 -31.62 -1.18 -13.95
CA PRO A 203 -32.25 0.01 -13.39
C PRO A 203 -33.41 -0.27 -12.43
N ASN A 204 -34.12 -1.38 -12.59
CA ASN A 204 -35.24 -1.75 -11.72
C ASN A 204 -34.81 -2.07 -10.28
N GLN A 205 -33.51 -2.23 -10.03
CA GLN A 205 -32.95 -2.39 -8.67
C GLN A 205 -33.03 -1.10 -7.85
N LEU A 206 -33.28 0.05 -8.49
CA LEU A 206 -33.36 1.36 -7.85
C LEU A 206 -34.81 1.76 -7.59
N SER A 207 -35.19 1.93 -6.32
CA SER A 207 -36.55 2.31 -5.95
C SER A 207 -36.82 3.80 -6.12
N GLN A 208 -35.81 4.66 -5.96
CA GLN A 208 -35.92 6.13 -5.99
C GLN A 208 -34.71 6.79 -6.69
N PRO A 209 -34.49 6.51 -7.98
CA PRO A 209 -33.27 6.92 -8.70
C PRO A 209 -33.03 8.45 -8.75
N GLU A 210 -34.09 9.27 -8.73
CA GLU A 210 -33.96 10.73 -8.68
C GLU A 210 -33.34 11.21 -7.36
N LEU A 211 -33.82 10.70 -6.22
CA LEU A 211 -33.27 11.03 -4.90
C LEU A 211 -31.84 10.52 -4.77
N ILE A 212 -31.56 9.32 -5.28
CA ILE A 212 -30.19 8.78 -5.35
C ILE A 212 -29.28 9.72 -6.15
N ALA A 213 -29.70 10.15 -7.34
CA ALA A 213 -28.93 11.09 -8.14
C ALA A 213 -28.66 12.41 -7.40
N SER A 214 -29.68 12.97 -6.72
CA SER A 214 -29.51 14.20 -5.95
C SER A 214 -28.51 14.05 -4.79
N GLN A 215 -28.51 12.91 -4.11
CA GLN A 215 -27.59 12.63 -3.02
C GLN A 215 -26.16 12.35 -3.54
N LEU A 216 -26.04 11.60 -4.63
CA LEU A 216 -24.76 11.36 -5.31
C LEU A 216 -24.12 12.67 -5.79
N ALA A 217 -24.91 13.65 -6.24
CA ALA A 217 -24.39 14.96 -6.65
C ALA A 217 -23.71 15.75 -5.50
N ARG A 218 -23.98 15.38 -4.23
CA ARG A 218 -23.42 16.05 -3.03
C ARG A 218 -22.15 15.40 -2.52
N ILE A 219 -21.80 14.20 -3.00
CA ILE A 219 -20.61 13.51 -2.53
C ILE A 219 -19.35 14.19 -3.03
N GLN A 220 -18.29 14.08 -2.24
CA GLN A 220 -16.98 14.66 -2.51
C GLN A 220 -15.93 13.58 -2.81
N THR A 221 -16.17 12.34 -2.40
CA THR A 221 -15.26 11.22 -2.60
C THR A 221 -16.00 10.03 -3.16
N LEU A 222 -15.49 9.48 -4.26
CA LEU A 222 -15.98 8.25 -4.86
C LEU A 222 -14.79 7.32 -5.11
N ILE A 223 -14.77 6.19 -4.41
CA ILE A 223 -13.75 5.15 -4.55
C ILE A 223 -14.45 3.93 -5.14
N ILE A 224 -14.00 3.45 -6.29
CA ILE A 224 -14.51 2.22 -6.92
C ILE A 224 -13.42 1.16 -6.83
N THR A 225 -13.75 -0.11 -6.58
CA THR A 225 -12.77 -1.21 -6.49
C THR A 225 -12.02 -1.49 -7.79
N GLU A 226 -10.90 -2.22 -7.70
CA GLU A 226 -10.03 -2.56 -8.83
C GLU A 226 -10.68 -3.54 -9.82
N ASP A 227 -11.77 -4.20 -9.45
CA ASP A 227 -12.46 -5.13 -10.34
C ASP A 227 -13.10 -4.40 -11.54
N ASN A 228 -12.54 -4.60 -12.74
CA ASN A 228 -12.98 -3.95 -13.98
C ASN A 228 -14.46 -4.15 -14.25
N ARG A 229 -14.97 -5.35 -14.00
CA ARG A 229 -16.36 -5.68 -14.28
C ARG A 229 -17.28 -4.92 -13.34
N PHE A 230 -16.99 -4.90 -12.04
CA PHE A 230 -17.77 -4.09 -11.09
C PHE A 230 -17.69 -2.59 -11.39
N HIS A 231 -16.50 -2.11 -11.79
CA HIS A 231 -16.32 -0.73 -12.20
C HIS A 231 -17.20 -0.38 -13.42
N GLN A 232 -17.24 -1.23 -14.45
CA GLN A 232 -18.10 -1.04 -15.62
C GLN A 232 -19.58 -0.97 -15.27
N GLU A 233 -20.07 -1.89 -14.44
CA GLU A 233 -21.48 -1.90 -14.03
C GLU A 233 -21.85 -0.62 -13.25
N PHE A 234 -20.92 -0.12 -12.42
CA PHE A 234 -21.12 1.15 -11.74
C PHE A 234 -21.08 2.36 -12.69
N VAL A 235 -20.19 2.37 -13.69
CA VAL A 235 -20.16 3.43 -14.72
C VAL A 235 -21.46 3.46 -15.53
N LYS A 236 -22.02 2.28 -15.88
CA LYS A 236 -23.34 2.19 -16.54
C LYS A 236 -24.45 2.80 -15.68
N LEU A 237 -24.44 2.53 -14.37
CA LEU A 237 -25.35 3.16 -13.41
C LEU A 237 -25.20 4.69 -13.42
N LEU A 238 -23.98 5.22 -13.31
CA LEU A 238 -23.75 6.67 -13.32
C LEU A 238 -24.23 7.32 -14.62
N LYS A 239 -23.99 6.66 -15.76
CA LYS A 239 -24.47 7.11 -17.07
C LYS A 239 -26.00 7.12 -17.14
N TYR A 240 -26.67 6.07 -16.65
CA TYR A 240 -28.13 6.04 -16.56
C TYR A 240 -28.67 7.21 -15.72
N LEU A 241 -28.08 7.48 -14.55
CA LEU A 241 -28.50 8.58 -13.69
C LEU A 241 -28.23 9.96 -14.32
N TYR A 242 -27.15 10.09 -15.08
CA TYR A 242 -26.86 11.30 -15.85
C TYR A 242 -27.89 11.54 -16.95
N GLU A 243 -28.15 10.55 -17.79
CA GLU A 243 -29.06 10.67 -18.93
C GLU A 243 -30.52 10.89 -18.51
N LYS A 244 -30.94 10.32 -17.39
CA LYS A 244 -32.32 10.41 -16.89
C LYS A 244 -32.56 11.56 -15.91
N TYR A 245 -31.59 11.88 -15.05
CA TYR A 245 -31.76 12.80 -13.93
C TYR A 245 -30.72 13.92 -13.89
N GLY A 246 -29.83 14.02 -14.88
CA GLY A 246 -28.85 15.11 -14.99
C GLY A 246 -27.76 15.07 -13.91
N LEU A 247 -27.42 13.89 -13.38
CA LEU A 247 -26.40 13.70 -12.35
C LEU A 247 -25.06 14.38 -12.70
N ARG A 248 -24.57 15.28 -11.85
CA ARG A 248 -23.22 15.84 -11.95
C ARG A 248 -22.49 15.71 -10.62
N LEU A 249 -21.34 15.06 -10.65
CA LEU A 249 -20.50 14.78 -9.49
C LEU A 249 -19.44 15.86 -9.31
N LYS A 250 -19.41 16.47 -8.12
CA LYS A 250 -18.44 17.51 -7.71
C LYS A 250 -17.37 16.90 -6.81
N LEU A 251 -16.60 15.97 -7.35
CA LEU A 251 -15.64 15.16 -6.59
C LEU A 251 -14.34 15.92 -6.31
N HIS A 252 -13.86 15.82 -5.09
CA HIS A 252 -12.49 16.19 -4.72
C HIS A 252 -11.55 14.97 -4.77
N THR A 253 -12.08 13.76 -4.58
CA THR A 253 -11.31 12.50 -4.62
C THR A 253 -12.02 11.48 -5.49
N PHE A 254 -11.32 10.91 -6.46
CA PHE A 254 -11.89 9.94 -7.38
C PHE A 254 -10.93 8.80 -7.70
N CYS A 255 -11.40 7.56 -7.66
CA CYS A 255 -10.68 6.38 -8.12
C CYS A 255 -11.45 5.75 -9.28
N PHE A 256 -10.79 5.58 -10.44
CA PHE A 256 -11.41 4.98 -11.60
C PHE A 256 -10.46 4.05 -12.36
N ASN A 257 -11.06 3.12 -13.12
CA ASN A 257 -10.33 2.17 -13.94
C ASN A 257 -10.42 2.61 -15.41
N TYR A 258 -9.27 2.81 -16.04
CA TYR A 258 -9.11 3.02 -17.47
C TYR A 258 -8.54 1.74 -18.10
N TYR A 259 -9.43 0.82 -18.46
CA TYR A 259 -9.04 -0.50 -18.92
C TYR A 259 -9.54 -0.79 -20.35
N HIS A 260 -8.64 -1.26 -21.20
CA HIS A 260 -8.95 -1.71 -22.56
C HIS A 260 -8.82 -3.24 -22.67
N GLY A 261 -9.93 -3.95 -22.52
CA GLY A 261 -10.07 -5.37 -22.84
C GLY A 261 -10.82 -5.60 -24.16
N LYS A 262 -11.21 -6.85 -24.41
CA LYS A 262 -11.80 -7.29 -25.69
C LYS A 262 -13.18 -6.65 -26.02
N ALA A 263 -13.84 -5.96 -25.08
CA ALA A 263 -15.19 -5.40 -25.27
C ALA A 263 -15.36 -3.91 -24.85
N ASP A 264 -14.29 -3.20 -24.48
CA ASP A 264 -14.42 -2.17 -23.43
C ASP A 264 -14.19 -0.69 -23.84
N ILE A 265 -13.61 -0.41 -25.02
CA ILE A 265 -13.22 0.97 -25.39
C ILE A 265 -14.38 1.98 -25.37
N PRO A 266 -15.58 1.69 -25.93
CA PRO A 266 -16.62 2.72 -26.07
C PRO A 266 -17.20 3.20 -24.74
N VAL A 267 -17.16 2.38 -23.69
CA VAL A 267 -17.79 2.76 -22.41
C VAL A 267 -16.95 3.82 -21.70
N TYR A 268 -15.63 3.64 -21.65
CA TYR A 268 -14.72 4.54 -20.96
C TYR A 268 -14.46 5.83 -21.72
N SER A 269 -14.23 5.76 -23.03
CA SER A 269 -14.03 6.96 -23.84
C SER A 269 -15.27 7.87 -23.78
N ASN A 270 -16.47 7.29 -23.85
CA ASN A 270 -17.71 8.04 -23.72
C ASN A 270 -17.87 8.62 -22.30
N PHE A 271 -17.57 7.85 -21.25
CA PHE A 271 -17.63 8.37 -19.87
C PHE A 271 -16.70 9.56 -19.64
N LEU A 272 -15.45 9.47 -20.11
CA LEU A 272 -14.43 10.49 -19.89
C LEU A 272 -14.59 11.73 -20.79
N THR A 273 -14.94 11.55 -22.07
CA THR A 273 -14.91 12.63 -23.06
C THR A 273 -16.30 13.13 -23.49
N GLN A 274 -17.32 12.28 -23.47
CA GLN A 274 -18.66 12.65 -23.97
C GLN A 274 -19.63 13.02 -22.85
N THR A 275 -19.42 12.53 -21.63
CA THR A 275 -20.32 12.80 -20.51
C THR A 275 -19.72 13.79 -19.51
N GLN A 276 -20.44 14.85 -19.18
CA GLN A 276 -20.07 15.82 -18.13
C GLN A 276 -20.45 15.31 -16.72
N ILE A 277 -20.29 14.00 -16.48
CA ILE A 277 -20.68 13.38 -15.21
C ILE A 277 -19.78 13.86 -14.08
N VAL A 278 -18.47 13.96 -14.33
CA VAL A 278 -17.49 14.40 -13.35
C VAL A 278 -16.97 15.79 -13.70
N ASP A 279 -17.00 16.70 -12.74
CA ASP A 279 -16.30 17.98 -12.85
C ASP A 279 -14.82 17.82 -12.49
N TRP A 280 -13.99 17.55 -13.51
CA TRP A 280 -12.55 17.32 -13.36
C TRP A 280 -11.79 18.51 -12.77
N THR A 281 -12.33 19.73 -12.87
CA THR A 281 -11.67 20.94 -12.37
C THR A 281 -11.58 20.99 -10.85
N LEU A 282 -12.45 20.25 -10.16
CA LEU A 282 -12.52 20.20 -8.70
C LEU A 282 -11.68 19.06 -8.08
N VAL A 283 -11.21 18.12 -8.90
CA VAL A 283 -10.52 16.91 -8.43
C VAL A 283 -9.15 17.28 -7.88
N ARG A 284 -8.92 16.98 -6.60
CA ARG A 284 -7.66 17.22 -5.89
C ARG A 284 -6.84 15.95 -5.69
N ASN A 285 -7.50 14.80 -5.61
CA ASN A 285 -6.86 13.50 -5.45
C ASN A 285 -7.43 12.54 -6.49
N ILE A 286 -6.57 11.87 -7.25
CA ILE A 286 -7.01 10.90 -8.26
C ILE A 286 -6.21 9.60 -8.17
N GLU A 287 -6.89 8.47 -8.30
CA GLU A 287 -6.25 7.20 -8.59
C GLU A 287 -6.74 6.72 -9.96
N VAL A 288 -5.79 6.52 -10.87
CA VAL A 288 -6.03 5.99 -12.21
C VAL A 288 -5.45 4.59 -12.26
N ARG A 289 -6.33 3.59 -12.41
CA ARG A 289 -5.93 2.20 -12.65
C ARG A 289 -5.98 1.94 -14.13
N MET A 290 -4.83 1.84 -14.77
CA MET A 290 -4.72 1.84 -16.22
C MET A 290 -4.10 0.55 -16.74
N GLY A 291 -4.70 -0.03 -17.78
CA GLY A 291 -4.14 -1.20 -18.46
C GLY A 291 -4.85 -1.54 -19.76
N CYS A 292 -4.20 -2.39 -20.54
CA CYS A 292 -4.65 -2.79 -21.86
C CYS A 292 -4.20 -4.21 -22.14
N ASP A 293 -5.16 -5.10 -22.32
CA ASP A 293 -4.88 -6.51 -22.61
C ASP A 293 -5.09 -6.87 -24.08
N ASN A 294 -5.46 -5.88 -24.87
CA ASN A 294 -5.55 -6.04 -26.31
C ASN A 294 -4.15 -5.94 -26.93
N VAL A 295 -3.53 -7.09 -27.19
CA VAL A 295 -2.21 -7.20 -27.85
C VAL A 295 -2.15 -6.39 -29.14
N ALA A 296 -3.23 -6.36 -29.93
CA ALA A 296 -3.30 -5.60 -31.18
C ALA A 296 -3.33 -4.08 -30.96
N CYS A 297 -3.76 -3.61 -29.79
CA CYS A 297 -3.71 -2.20 -29.42
C CYS A 297 -2.29 -1.76 -29.03
N ASN A 298 -1.41 -2.69 -28.64
CA ASN A 298 -0.04 -2.41 -28.19
C ASN A 298 0.04 -1.26 -27.16
N GLN A 299 -0.96 -1.20 -26.26
CA GLN A 299 -1.15 -0.14 -25.25
C GLN A 299 -1.27 1.31 -25.75
N GLU A 300 -1.46 1.55 -27.05
CA GLU A 300 -1.62 2.90 -27.59
C GLU A 300 -2.80 3.66 -26.95
N CYS A 301 -3.85 2.93 -26.57
CA CYS A 301 -5.01 3.51 -25.89
C CYS A 301 -4.66 4.23 -24.58
N LEU A 302 -3.60 3.83 -23.88
CA LEU A 302 -3.20 4.47 -22.62
C LEU A 302 -2.78 5.93 -22.84
N GLY A 303 -2.22 6.25 -24.03
CA GLY A 303 -1.87 7.62 -24.41
C GLY A 303 -3.06 8.50 -24.79
N MET A 304 -4.28 7.94 -24.89
CA MET A 304 -5.49 8.73 -25.18
C MET A 304 -6.13 9.31 -23.91
N LEU A 305 -5.64 8.95 -22.72
CA LEU A 305 -6.15 9.49 -21.48
C LEU A 305 -5.68 10.94 -21.30
N GLN A 306 -6.56 11.89 -21.59
CA GLN A 306 -6.32 13.31 -21.38
C GLN A 306 -7.34 13.86 -20.38
N LEU A 307 -6.86 14.36 -19.24
CA LEU A 307 -7.69 14.92 -18.17
C LEU A 307 -7.15 16.29 -17.76
N SER A 308 -8.01 17.32 -17.78
CA SER A 308 -7.66 18.63 -17.25
C SER A 308 -7.90 18.66 -15.74
N LEU A 309 -6.82 18.65 -14.95
CA LEU A 309 -6.87 18.51 -13.48
C LEU A 309 -6.15 19.68 -12.77
N PRO A 310 -6.58 20.94 -12.95
CA PRO A 310 -5.87 22.12 -12.44
C PRO A 310 -5.75 22.18 -10.91
N ALA A 311 -6.64 21.51 -10.17
CA ALA A 311 -6.64 21.49 -8.71
C ALA A 311 -5.86 20.31 -8.10
N LEU A 312 -5.21 19.48 -8.92
CA LEU A 312 -4.62 18.22 -8.49
C LEU A 312 -3.48 18.41 -7.47
N LYS A 313 -3.48 17.59 -6.43
CA LYS A 313 -2.47 17.54 -5.37
C LYS A 313 -1.92 16.14 -5.13
N LYS A 314 -2.73 15.11 -5.33
CA LYS A 314 -2.29 13.72 -5.17
C LYS A 314 -2.71 12.89 -6.37
N VAL A 315 -1.78 12.10 -6.90
CA VAL A 315 -2.04 11.16 -7.98
C VAL A 315 -1.51 9.78 -7.62
N SER A 316 -2.30 8.75 -7.91
CA SER A 316 -1.91 7.35 -7.84
C SER A 316 -2.12 6.72 -9.21
N LEU A 317 -1.10 6.05 -9.73
CA LEU A 317 -1.09 5.38 -11.03
C LEU A 317 -0.85 3.89 -10.76
N VAL A 318 -1.84 3.07 -11.07
CA VAL A 318 -1.81 1.63 -10.79
C VAL A 318 -1.89 0.87 -12.11
N GLN A 319 -0.90 0.03 -12.38
CA GLN A 319 -0.88 -0.83 -13.55
C GLN A 319 -1.95 -1.92 -13.41
N HIS A 320 -2.80 -2.06 -14.41
CA HIS A 320 -3.98 -2.90 -14.36
C HIS A 320 -4.20 -3.72 -15.65
N SER A 321 -3.25 -4.61 -15.97
CA SER A 321 -3.30 -5.55 -17.11
C SER A 321 -3.51 -7.00 -16.64
N GLU A 322 -4.20 -7.86 -17.38
CA GLU A 322 -4.29 -9.30 -17.12
C GLU A 322 -3.07 -10.05 -17.67
N GLY A 323 -2.65 -11.11 -16.96
CA GLY A 323 -1.29 -11.67 -16.99
C GLY A 323 -0.82 -12.37 -18.28
N GLU A 324 -1.55 -12.24 -19.39
CA GLU A 324 -1.04 -12.66 -20.71
C GLU A 324 0.07 -11.72 -21.23
N ILE A 325 0.19 -10.52 -20.66
CA ILE A 325 1.05 -9.42 -21.14
C ILE A 325 2.09 -9.00 -20.08
N ASP A 326 2.47 -9.92 -19.18
CA ASP A 326 3.48 -9.69 -18.14
C ASP A 326 4.92 -9.80 -18.70
N THR A 327 5.29 -8.90 -19.61
CA THR A 327 6.63 -8.85 -20.25
C THR A 327 7.28 -7.50 -20.03
N HIS A 328 8.61 -7.42 -20.10
CA HIS A 328 9.34 -6.17 -19.98
C HIS A 328 8.80 -5.10 -20.95
N LYS A 329 8.67 -5.44 -22.24
CA LYS A 329 8.21 -4.52 -23.30
C LYS A 329 6.93 -3.77 -22.88
N TYR A 330 5.94 -4.50 -22.39
CA TYR A 330 4.64 -3.92 -22.04
C TYR A 330 4.65 -3.16 -20.72
N ASN A 331 5.52 -3.55 -19.78
CA ASN A 331 5.75 -2.77 -18.58
C ASN A 331 6.42 -1.44 -18.91
N GLU A 332 7.45 -1.44 -19.76
CA GLU A 332 8.15 -0.22 -20.16
C GLU A 332 7.24 0.75 -20.92
N ILE A 333 6.45 0.25 -21.89
CA ILE A 333 5.47 1.09 -22.61
C ILE A 333 4.51 1.75 -21.62
N TRP A 334 4.01 1.00 -20.64
CA TRP A 334 3.14 1.54 -19.60
C TRP A 334 3.83 2.64 -18.79
N GLU A 335 5.07 2.42 -18.36
CA GLU A 335 5.86 3.40 -17.59
C GLU A 335 6.10 4.69 -18.38
N VAL A 336 6.45 4.58 -19.66
CA VAL A 336 6.60 5.76 -20.54
C VAL A 336 5.30 6.55 -20.63
N LYS A 337 4.14 5.89 -20.77
CA LYS A 337 2.83 6.58 -20.80
C LYS A 337 2.48 7.23 -19.46
N VAL A 338 2.76 6.55 -18.35
CA VAL A 338 2.62 7.08 -16.98
C VAL A 338 3.46 8.34 -16.81
N PHE A 339 4.70 8.33 -17.29
CA PHE A 339 5.62 9.46 -17.14
C PHE A 339 5.22 10.64 -18.01
N SER A 340 4.79 10.41 -19.26
CA SER A 340 4.21 11.46 -20.09
C SER A 340 2.95 12.06 -19.45
N PHE A 341 2.07 11.22 -18.89
CA PHE A 341 0.89 11.72 -18.15
C PHE A 341 1.28 12.53 -16.92
N LEU A 342 2.32 12.12 -16.17
CA LEU A 342 2.82 12.89 -15.04
C LEU A 342 3.40 14.24 -15.45
N GLU A 343 4.13 14.29 -16.57
CA GLU A 343 4.70 15.52 -17.15
C GLU A 343 3.60 16.56 -17.43
N GLU A 344 2.47 16.14 -17.98
CA GLU A 344 1.29 17.00 -18.21
C GLU A 344 0.67 17.54 -16.89
N LEU A 345 0.90 16.87 -15.77
CA LEU A 345 0.31 17.20 -14.47
C LEU A 345 1.21 18.02 -13.55
N VAL A 346 2.51 18.17 -13.86
CA VAL A 346 3.51 18.79 -12.98
C VAL A 346 3.10 20.20 -12.55
N ASP A 347 2.55 20.99 -13.47
CA ASP A 347 2.14 22.38 -13.24
C ASP A 347 0.98 22.53 -12.23
N SER A 348 0.29 21.43 -11.90
CA SER A 348 -0.79 21.42 -10.91
C SER A 348 -0.29 21.58 -9.46
N GLY A 349 1.02 21.54 -9.23
CA GLY A 349 1.63 21.65 -7.91
C GLY A 349 1.37 20.41 -7.05
N LEU A 350 1.70 19.25 -7.62
CA LEU A 350 1.60 17.93 -7.00
C LEU A 350 2.34 17.89 -5.64
N LYS A 351 1.77 17.13 -4.71
CA LYS A 351 2.29 16.92 -3.35
C LYS A 351 2.56 15.45 -3.05
N LEU A 352 1.87 14.53 -3.72
CA LEU A 352 2.08 13.10 -3.58
C LEU A 352 1.86 12.39 -4.91
N ILE A 353 2.77 11.48 -5.23
CA ILE A 353 2.69 10.59 -6.39
C ILE A 353 2.84 9.16 -5.88
N SER A 354 1.95 8.27 -6.31
CA SER A 354 2.07 6.83 -6.11
C SER A 354 2.13 6.12 -7.46
N ILE A 355 3.07 5.20 -7.65
CA ILE A 355 3.16 4.34 -8.83
C ILE A 355 3.24 2.89 -8.37
N ARG A 356 2.19 2.11 -8.65
CA ARG A 356 2.10 0.68 -8.32
C ARG A 356 2.05 -0.16 -9.60
N HIS A 357 2.96 -1.10 -9.68
CA HIS A 357 3.09 -2.03 -10.79
C HIS A 357 2.20 -3.25 -10.62
N LYS A 358 2.02 -4.02 -11.70
CA LYS A 358 1.51 -5.38 -11.65
C LYS A 358 2.60 -6.33 -12.15
N PRO A 359 3.61 -6.64 -11.31
CA PRO A 359 4.70 -7.52 -11.72
C PRO A 359 4.21 -8.96 -11.87
N ALA A 360 4.94 -9.74 -12.67
CA ALA A 360 4.72 -11.18 -12.85
C ALA A 360 4.59 -11.85 -11.46
N PRO A 361 3.54 -12.66 -11.21
CA PRO A 361 3.30 -13.23 -9.89
C PRO A 361 4.47 -14.05 -9.35
N ASP A 362 5.14 -14.83 -10.19
CA ASP A 362 6.32 -15.65 -9.89
C ASP A 362 7.64 -14.88 -9.88
N GLY A 363 7.58 -13.57 -10.18
CA GLY A 363 8.73 -12.70 -10.25
C GLY A 363 9.69 -13.05 -11.37
N VAL A 364 9.21 -13.56 -12.52
CA VAL A 364 10.07 -13.87 -13.67
C VAL A 364 9.49 -13.27 -14.95
N PHE A 365 10.25 -12.40 -15.61
CA PHE A 365 9.95 -12.00 -16.99
C PHE A 365 10.63 -12.96 -17.97
N PHE A 366 9.90 -13.44 -18.97
CA PHE A 366 10.49 -14.31 -20.00
C PHE A 366 11.49 -13.55 -20.88
N ASP A 367 11.34 -12.23 -21.01
CA ASP A 367 12.19 -11.29 -21.73
C ASP A 367 13.03 -10.41 -20.78
N GLY A 368 13.26 -10.88 -19.55
CA GLY A 368 14.00 -10.17 -18.51
C GLY A 368 15.52 -10.20 -18.71
N MET A 369 16.05 -9.22 -19.45
CA MET A 369 17.50 -9.04 -19.66
C MET A 369 18.08 -7.91 -18.78
N GLU A 370 19.38 -7.91 -18.49
CA GLU A 370 20.02 -6.84 -17.72
C GLU A 370 19.88 -5.45 -18.37
N GLY A 371 20.01 -5.34 -19.70
CA GLY A 371 19.82 -4.05 -20.38
C GLY A 371 18.43 -3.43 -20.14
N ASN A 372 17.40 -4.29 -20.11
CA ASN A 372 16.02 -3.92 -19.83
C ASN A 372 15.83 -3.47 -18.36
N TYR A 373 16.53 -4.12 -17.43
CA TYR A 373 16.58 -3.68 -16.03
C TYR A 373 17.19 -2.29 -15.90
N LEU A 374 18.33 -2.03 -16.56
CA LEU A 374 19.03 -0.75 -16.48
C LEU A 374 18.19 0.39 -17.05
N GLN A 375 17.52 0.18 -18.18
CA GLN A 375 16.59 1.15 -18.77
C GLN A 375 15.46 1.49 -17.79
N ARG A 376 14.85 0.47 -17.20
CA ARG A 376 13.78 0.67 -16.21
C ARG A 376 14.27 1.38 -14.96
N LEU A 377 15.45 1.03 -14.45
CA LEU A 377 16.06 1.71 -13.31
C LEU A 377 16.27 3.20 -13.63
N GLN A 378 16.79 3.52 -14.82
CA GLN A 378 17.01 4.88 -15.29
C GLN A 378 15.73 5.72 -15.33
N LEU A 379 14.59 5.12 -15.69
CA LEU A 379 13.30 5.82 -15.61
C LEU A 379 13.05 6.32 -14.18
N TYR A 380 13.16 5.47 -13.17
CA TYR A 380 12.88 5.86 -11.78
C TYR A 380 13.98 6.68 -11.10
N THR A 381 15.25 6.47 -11.46
CA THR A 381 16.37 7.15 -10.79
C THR A 381 16.73 8.48 -11.44
N ASP A 382 16.49 8.64 -12.75
CA ASP A 382 16.95 9.82 -13.49
C ASP A 382 15.78 10.61 -14.08
N MET A 383 14.84 9.95 -14.77
CA MET A 383 13.78 10.64 -15.51
C MET A 383 12.67 11.13 -14.56
N LEU A 384 12.17 10.28 -13.67
CA LEU A 384 11.11 10.65 -12.73
C LEU A 384 11.51 11.81 -11.81
N PRO A 385 12.72 11.85 -11.21
CA PRO A 385 13.15 13.00 -10.43
C PRO A 385 13.19 14.29 -11.27
N LYS A 386 13.62 14.23 -12.53
CA LYS A 386 13.64 15.38 -13.46
C LYS A 386 12.25 15.95 -13.71
N ILE A 387 11.26 15.09 -13.93
CA ILE A 387 9.85 15.50 -14.09
C ILE A 387 9.35 16.25 -12.85
N LEU A 388 9.86 15.90 -11.65
CA LEU A 388 9.32 16.36 -10.38
C LEU A 388 10.10 17.50 -9.70
N GLN A 389 11.19 17.99 -10.31
CA GLN A 389 12.14 18.95 -9.72
C GLN A 389 11.52 20.21 -9.11
N ASN A 390 10.38 20.66 -9.65
CA ASN A 390 9.72 21.89 -9.22
C ASN A 390 8.80 21.72 -8.01
N SER A 391 8.71 20.51 -7.45
CA SER A 391 7.77 20.20 -6.36
C SER A 391 8.45 19.34 -5.29
N ARG A 392 8.45 19.77 -4.02
CA ARG A 392 8.82 18.89 -2.90
C ARG A 392 7.70 17.87 -2.70
N THR A 393 7.77 16.77 -3.46
CA THR A 393 6.70 15.77 -3.58
C THR A 393 7.00 14.56 -2.68
N THR A 394 5.96 13.90 -2.18
CA THR A 394 6.08 12.58 -1.57
C THR A 394 5.95 11.52 -2.65
N LEU A 395 6.97 10.67 -2.80
CA LEU A 395 6.97 9.60 -3.80
C LEU A 395 6.71 8.25 -3.14
N LEU A 396 5.65 7.57 -3.58
CA LEU A 396 5.29 6.22 -3.15
C LEU A 396 5.47 5.23 -4.29
N LEU A 397 6.30 4.21 -4.06
CA LEU A 397 6.61 3.14 -5.00
C LEU A 397 6.35 1.80 -4.30
N PRO A 398 5.08 1.41 -4.13
CA PRO A 398 4.68 0.37 -3.17
C PRO A 398 5.20 -1.03 -3.49
N ASN A 399 5.62 -1.27 -4.73
CA ASN A 399 6.14 -2.56 -5.17
C ASN A 399 7.23 -2.48 -6.26
N LEU A 400 7.96 -1.36 -6.35
CA LEU A 400 9.03 -1.20 -7.35
C LEU A 400 10.11 -2.28 -7.23
N LEU A 401 10.62 -2.58 -6.04
CA LEU A 401 11.60 -3.66 -5.82
C LEU A 401 11.06 -5.01 -6.29
N LYS A 402 9.76 -5.28 -6.12
CA LYS A 402 9.15 -6.52 -6.61
C LYS A 402 9.19 -6.56 -8.14
N SER A 403 8.95 -5.42 -8.78
CA SER A 403 9.01 -5.31 -10.23
C SER A 403 10.43 -5.37 -10.79
N LEU A 404 11.41 -4.83 -10.06
CA LEU A 404 12.84 -4.93 -10.38
C LEU A 404 13.38 -6.34 -10.10
N ALA A 405 12.77 -7.06 -9.16
CA ALA A 405 13.14 -8.44 -8.87
C ALA A 405 12.80 -9.41 -10.00
N CYS A 406 12.03 -9.00 -11.01
CA CYS A 406 11.71 -9.83 -12.17
C CYS A 406 12.88 -10.03 -13.17
N TYR A 407 14.02 -9.37 -12.94
CA TYR A 407 15.22 -9.49 -13.75
C TYR A 407 16.26 -10.29 -12.96
N GLU A 408 16.56 -11.50 -13.42
CA GLU A 408 17.37 -12.46 -12.66
C GLU A 408 18.83 -12.02 -12.48
N GLN A 409 19.48 -11.51 -13.53
CA GLN A 409 20.89 -11.09 -13.50
C GLN A 409 21.18 -10.03 -12.41
N PRO A 410 20.42 -8.93 -12.29
CA PRO A 410 20.54 -8.00 -11.17
C PRO A 410 20.32 -8.64 -9.79
N MET A 411 19.39 -9.59 -9.66
CA MET A 411 19.12 -10.26 -8.38
C MET A 411 20.25 -11.21 -7.98
N ASN A 412 20.90 -11.85 -8.96
CA ASN A 412 22.13 -12.59 -8.79
C ASN A 412 23.26 -11.67 -8.30
N THR A 413 23.41 -10.50 -8.91
CA THR A 413 24.37 -9.47 -8.47
C THR A 413 24.08 -8.99 -7.05
N LEU A 414 22.82 -8.78 -6.68
CA LEU A 414 22.43 -8.41 -5.31
C LEU A 414 22.90 -9.46 -4.30
N LEU A 415 22.65 -10.75 -4.57
CA LEU A 415 22.97 -11.84 -3.65
C LEU A 415 24.47 -12.06 -3.51
N TRP A 416 25.19 -12.18 -4.63
CA TRP A 416 26.59 -12.60 -4.62
C TRP A 416 27.58 -11.43 -4.67
N ASN A 417 27.19 -10.28 -5.21
CA ASN A 417 28.05 -9.10 -5.37
C ASN A 417 27.51 -7.86 -4.64
N GLY A 418 26.47 -8.01 -3.82
CA GLY A 418 25.91 -6.92 -3.02
C GLY A 418 26.79 -6.49 -1.85
N CYS A 419 26.21 -5.73 -0.93
CA CYS A 419 26.89 -5.18 0.25
C CYS A 419 27.65 -6.27 1.05
N LYS A 420 28.93 -6.01 1.34
CA LYS A 420 29.85 -6.93 2.03
C LYS A 420 30.08 -6.62 3.52
N CYS A 421 29.19 -5.85 4.15
CA CYS A 421 29.30 -5.65 5.59
C CYS A 421 28.98 -6.95 6.35
N SER A 422 29.49 -7.09 7.57
CA SER A 422 29.34 -8.32 8.37
C SER A 422 27.89 -8.79 8.55
N HIS A 423 26.94 -7.86 8.61
CA HIS A 423 25.50 -8.19 8.63
C HIS A 423 25.05 -8.78 7.29
N CYS A 424 25.32 -8.11 6.17
CA CYS A 424 24.88 -8.57 4.85
C CYS A 424 25.55 -9.88 4.45
N GLU A 425 26.85 -10.03 4.68
CA GLU A 425 27.58 -11.27 4.39
C GLU A 425 26.91 -12.50 5.05
N LEU A 426 26.54 -12.38 6.33
CA LEU A 426 25.84 -13.43 7.06
C LEU A 426 24.44 -13.75 6.49
N TYR A 427 23.63 -12.73 6.22
CA TYR A 427 22.22 -12.96 5.84
C TYR A 427 22.03 -13.20 4.35
N LEU A 428 22.89 -12.67 3.48
CA LEU A 428 22.90 -13.00 2.05
C LEU A 428 23.40 -14.43 1.82
N SER A 429 24.42 -14.89 2.56
CA SER A 429 24.83 -16.31 2.54
C SER A 429 23.68 -17.24 2.94
N LYS A 430 22.86 -16.87 3.94
CA LYS A 430 21.65 -17.63 4.24
C LYS A 430 20.64 -17.62 3.09
N LEU A 431 20.45 -16.50 2.39
CA LEU A 431 19.55 -16.50 1.24
C LEU A 431 20.07 -17.39 0.11
N ASP A 432 21.37 -17.45 -0.08
CA ASP A 432 22.04 -18.36 -1.02
C ASP A 432 21.76 -19.83 -0.65
N ASP A 433 21.99 -20.20 0.61
CA ASP A 433 21.63 -21.54 1.13
C ASP A 433 20.15 -21.88 0.91
N PHE A 434 19.25 -20.88 1.06
CA PHE A 434 17.82 -21.07 0.82
C PHE A 434 17.52 -21.44 -0.63
N LEU A 435 18.14 -20.74 -1.59
CA LEU A 435 17.97 -21.01 -3.02
C LEU A 435 18.38 -22.44 -3.37
N MET A 436 19.50 -22.90 -2.83
CA MET A 436 20.03 -24.23 -3.11
C MET A 436 19.20 -25.37 -2.49
N THR A 437 18.37 -25.06 -1.48
CA THR A 437 17.64 -26.08 -0.70
C THR A 437 16.12 -26.00 -0.83
N HIS A 438 15.59 -25.13 -1.69
CA HIS A 438 14.14 -24.94 -1.85
C HIS A 438 13.71 -24.94 -3.32
N ARG A 439 12.49 -25.46 -3.54
CA ARG A 439 11.85 -25.53 -4.86
C ARG A 439 10.51 -24.82 -4.85
N TYR A 440 10.15 -24.15 -5.95
CA TYR A 440 8.82 -23.59 -6.17
C TYR A 440 8.01 -24.45 -7.12
N TYR A 441 6.68 -24.51 -6.91
CA TYR A 441 5.81 -25.23 -7.83
C TYR A 441 5.50 -24.36 -9.06
N ARG A 442 5.69 -24.88 -10.26
CA ARG A 442 5.34 -24.18 -11.50
C ARG A 442 4.10 -24.80 -12.12
N PHE A 443 2.97 -24.11 -12.01
CA PHE A 443 1.68 -24.59 -12.53
C PHE A 443 1.72 -24.96 -14.03
N LYS A 444 2.42 -24.17 -14.85
CA LYS A 444 2.56 -24.45 -16.30
C LYS A 444 3.21 -25.81 -16.60
N ASN A 445 4.06 -26.31 -15.69
CA ASN A 445 4.81 -27.56 -15.87
C ASN A 445 4.30 -28.68 -14.96
N HIS A 446 3.31 -28.39 -14.10
CA HIS A 446 2.82 -29.29 -13.06
C HIS A 446 3.91 -29.92 -12.17
N ALA A 447 5.05 -29.24 -11.98
CA ALA A 447 6.21 -29.77 -11.29
C ALA A 447 6.87 -28.73 -10.38
N PHE A 448 7.60 -29.21 -9.36
CA PHE A 448 8.52 -28.38 -8.59
C PHE A 448 9.79 -28.12 -9.38
N LYS A 449 10.23 -26.86 -9.40
CA LYS A 449 11.48 -26.40 -10.01
C LYS A 449 12.36 -25.75 -8.96
N ASP A 450 13.66 -25.73 -9.21
CA ASP A 450 14.61 -25.04 -8.35
C ASP A 450 14.30 -23.55 -8.28
N LEU A 451 14.47 -22.99 -7.09
CA LEU A 451 14.19 -21.59 -6.84
C LEU A 451 15.31 -20.73 -7.46
N VAL A 452 14.89 -19.69 -8.18
CA VAL A 452 15.82 -18.70 -8.74
C VAL A 452 15.81 -17.42 -7.90
N SER A 453 16.89 -16.65 -7.95
CA SER A 453 17.06 -15.40 -7.21
C SER A 453 15.89 -14.43 -7.45
N SER A 454 15.46 -14.30 -8.70
CA SER A 454 14.31 -13.51 -9.15
C SER A 454 13.05 -13.81 -8.33
N THR A 455 12.70 -15.09 -8.19
CA THR A 455 11.52 -15.55 -7.46
C THR A 455 11.68 -15.37 -5.95
N LEU A 456 12.86 -15.60 -5.40
CA LEU A 456 13.16 -15.38 -3.98
C LEU A 456 13.05 -13.89 -3.61
N ILE A 457 13.75 -13.02 -4.33
CA ILE A 457 13.74 -11.58 -4.05
C ILE A 457 12.35 -10.99 -4.31
N SER A 458 11.62 -11.44 -5.33
CA SER A 458 10.23 -11.05 -5.55
C SER A 458 9.33 -11.42 -4.36
N SER A 459 9.52 -12.61 -3.77
CA SER A 459 8.78 -13.05 -2.59
C SER A 459 9.13 -12.23 -1.34
N ILE A 460 10.41 -11.88 -1.16
CA ILE A 460 10.85 -10.97 -0.09
C ILE A 460 10.24 -9.58 -0.30
N ALA A 461 10.29 -9.05 -1.52
CA ALA A 461 9.74 -7.75 -1.87
C ALA A 461 8.22 -7.67 -1.65
N GLU A 462 7.50 -8.75 -1.94
CA GLU A 462 6.07 -8.90 -1.65
C GLU A 462 5.79 -8.91 -0.14
N ALA A 463 6.58 -9.64 0.66
CA ALA A 463 6.47 -9.62 2.11
C ALA A 463 6.76 -8.24 2.72
N LEU A 464 7.64 -7.45 2.08
CA LEU A 464 7.89 -6.05 2.44
C LEU A 464 6.71 -5.15 2.03
N THR A 465 6.09 -5.36 0.87
CA THR A 465 4.89 -4.61 0.43
C THR A 465 3.71 -4.77 1.40
N LYS A 466 3.56 -5.95 2.02
CA LYS A 466 2.53 -6.21 3.06
C LYS A 466 2.68 -5.33 4.32
N ARG A 467 3.76 -4.56 4.45
CA ARG A 467 3.90 -3.54 5.52
C ARG A 467 2.90 -2.41 5.38
N HIS A 468 2.40 -2.16 4.17
CA HIS A 468 1.37 -1.16 3.94
C HIS A 468 -0.01 -1.75 4.18
N CYS A 469 -0.91 -0.95 4.75
CA CYS A 469 -2.33 -1.26 4.76
C CYS A 469 -2.93 -0.97 3.37
N ALA A 470 -2.57 -1.76 2.36
CA ALA A 470 -3.12 -1.67 1.01
C ALA A 470 -4.38 -2.54 0.89
N HIS A 471 -5.43 -2.03 0.24
CA HIS A 471 -6.66 -2.79 -0.06
C HIS A 471 -7.41 -2.11 -1.22
N ASP A 472 -8.16 -2.86 -2.02
CA ASP A 472 -8.93 -2.31 -3.16
C ASP A 472 -9.98 -1.23 -2.79
N LEU A 473 -10.36 -1.16 -1.51
CA LEU A 473 -11.28 -0.17 -0.93
C LEU A 473 -10.57 1.12 -0.50
N MET A 474 -9.25 1.18 -0.65
CA MET A 474 -8.40 2.25 -0.17
C MET A 474 -7.40 2.64 -1.27
N PRO A 475 -7.38 3.91 -1.71
CA PRO A 475 -6.43 4.34 -2.73
C PRO A 475 -5.00 4.35 -2.19
N ASP A 476 -4.00 4.16 -3.08
CA ASP A 476 -2.60 4.08 -2.68
C ASP A 476 -2.08 5.42 -2.12
N PHE A 477 -2.65 6.55 -2.56
CA PHE A 477 -2.29 7.87 -2.00
C PHE A 477 -2.70 8.04 -0.52
N ASP A 478 -3.48 7.11 0.03
CA ASP A 478 -3.83 7.03 1.45
C ASP A 478 -2.92 6.07 2.25
N MET A 479 -1.92 5.42 1.63
CA MET A 479 -1.02 4.47 2.32
C MET A 479 -0.37 5.07 3.58
N LEU A 480 0.07 6.33 3.52
CA LEU A 480 0.68 7.01 4.65
C LEU A 480 -0.33 7.43 5.74
N ARG A 481 -1.63 7.24 5.56
CA ARG A 481 -2.66 7.52 6.58
C ARG A 481 -2.64 6.50 7.72
N TYR A 482 -2.09 5.31 7.48
CA TYR A 482 -2.09 4.18 8.39
C TYR A 482 -0.69 3.85 8.89
N PRO A 483 -0.52 3.48 10.17
CA PRO A 483 0.74 2.94 10.68
C PRO A 483 1.21 1.73 9.87
N PHE A 484 2.52 1.56 9.63
CA PHE A 484 3.01 0.36 8.94
C PHE A 484 2.94 -0.88 9.80
N ASN A 485 2.81 -2.05 9.16
CA ASN A 485 2.78 -3.35 9.79
C ASN A 485 4.21 -3.85 10.04
N ASP A 486 4.47 -4.43 11.22
CA ASP A 486 5.68 -5.21 11.51
C ASP A 486 5.51 -6.62 10.92
N THR A 487 5.60 -6.71 9.58
CA THR A 487 5.39 -7.97 8.86
C THR A 487 6.51 -8.95 9.14
N ARG A 488 6.12 -10.22 9.29
CA ARG A 488 7.03 -11.36 9.37
C ARG A 488 6.67 -12.34 8.27
N TRP A 489 7.67 -12.89 7.62
CA TRP A 489 7.51 -13.87 6.54
C TRP A 489 8.29 -15.13 6.87
N ASP A 490 7.65 -16.27 6.74
CA ASP A 490 8.21 -17.59 7.09
C ASP A 490 9.13 -18.17 6.02
N PHE A 491 9.44 -17.42 4.95
CA PHE A 491 10.24 -17.83 3.79
C PHE A 491 9.59 -18.89 2.88
N HIS A 492 8.58 -19.63 3.35
CA HIS A 492 7.98 -20.73 2.60
C HIS A 492 6.68 -20.34 1.93
N SER A 493 5.90 -19.45 2.55
CA SER A 493 4.67 -18.94 1.95
C SER A 493 4.98 -18.05 0.75
N ASN A 494 4.24 -18.17 -0.34
CA ASN A 494 4.31 -17.26 -1.48
C ASN A 494 2.89 -16.98 -2.00
N ASN A 495 2.74 -15.95 -2.83
CA ASN A 495 1.42 -15.48 -3.28
C ASN A 495 0.99 -16.04 -4.65
N PHE A 496 1.87 -16.74 -5.36
CA PHE A 496 1.67 -17.12 -6.76
C PHE A 496 1.64 -18.63 -7.00
N SER A 497 2.03 -19.42 -6.00
CA SER A 497 2.16 -20.86 -6.09
C SER A 497 1.82 -21.57 -4.78
N ILE A 498 1.96 -22.89 -4.79
CA ILE A 498 2.07 -23.71 -3.60
C ILE A 498 3.30 -23.22 -2.80
N PRO A 499 3.27 -23.24 -1.45
CA PRO A 499 4.43 -22.92 -0.63
C PRO A 499 5.71 -23.60 -1.12
N PHE A 500 6.85 -22.91 -0.97
CA PHE A 500 8.14 -23.47 -1.33
C PHE A 500 8.37 -24.76 -0.57
N LYS A 501 8.86 -25.76 -1.31
CA LYS A 501 9.14 -27.08 -0.78
C LYS A 501 10.61 -27.14 -0.40
N CYS A 502 10.89 -27.46 0.85
CA CYS A 502 12.24 -27.81 1.30
C CYS A 502 12.69 -29.09 0.60
N SER A 503 13.94 -29.13 0.16
CA SER A 503 14.61 -30.35 -0.24
C SER A 503 14.79 -31.24 0.99
N VAL A 504 14.51 -32.54 0.85
CA VAL A 504 14.57 -33.52 1.96
C VAL A 504 16.02 -33.80 2.35
N ASP A 505 16.92 -33.75 1.37
CA ASP A 505 18.36 -33.88 1.56
C ASP A 505 19.06 -32.70 0.88
N LYS A 506 20.28 -32.35 1.33
CA LYS A 506 21.23 -31.56 0.52
C LYS A 506 21.84 -32.44 -0.59
N ASN A 507 21.02 -33.27 -1.22
CA ASN A 507 21.45 -34.14 -2.29
C ASN A 507 21.10 -33.46 -3.61
N TYR A 508 22.12 -32.98 -4.32
CA TYR A 508 22.06 -32.59 -5.73
C TYR A 508 21.85 -33.81 -6.65
N LYS A 509 20.98 -34.73 -6.26
CA LYS A 509 20.70 -35.94 -7.03
C LYS A 509 19.46 -35.72 -7.90
N GLU A 510 19.62 -36.14 -9.15
CA GLU A 510 18.58 -36.42 -10.17
C GLU A 510 18.04 -35.19 -10.92
N HIS A 511 18.27 -34.99 -12.22
CA HIS A 511 18.72 -35.82 -13.34
C HIS A 511 19.28 -34.90 -14.44
N GLU A 512 20.42 -35.19 -15.07
CA GLU A 512 20.64 -34.83 -16.49
C GLU A 512 21.85 -35.49 -17.17
N PHE A 513 22.71 -36.23 -16.46
CA PHE A 513 23.77 -37.01 -17.10
C PHE A 513 23.76 -38.45 -16.61
N ASP A 514 23.45 -39.36 -17.52
CA ASP A 514 23.77 -40.78 -17.40
C ASP A 514 25.29 -40.92 -17.20
N GLU A 515 25.68 -41.81 -16.29
CA GLU A 515 27.05 -42.30 -16.08
C GLU A 515 28.01 -41.36 -15.32
N ASP A 516 27.68 -41.06 -14.06
CA ASP A 516 28.55 -41.21 -12.87
C ASP A 516 27.96 -40.40 -11.70
N VAL A 517 27.79 -41.03 -10.54
CA VAL A 517 27.21 -40.38 -9.35
C VAL A 517 28.25 -39.47 -8.72
N GLU A 518 28.34 -38.21 -9.17
CA GLU A 518 29.08 -37.18 -8.46
C GLU A 518 28.35 -36.84 -7.15
N VAL A 519 28.83 -37.44 -6.05
CA VAL A 519 28.46 -37.01 -4.69
C VAL A 519 29.30 -35.76 -4.40
N PHE A 520 28.66 -34.59 -4.41
CA PHE A 520 29.31 -33.34 -4.01
C PHE A 520 29.78 -33.42 -2.53
N TYR A 521 30.90 -32.77 -2.22
CA TYR A 521 31.60 -32.85 -0.92
C TYR A 521 30.76 -32.40 0.31
N ASP A 522 29.62 -31.74 0.09
CA ASP A 522 28.71 -31.19 1.09
C ASP A 522 27.35 -31.92 1.19
N ALA A 523 27.18 -33.02 0.44
CA ALA A 523 26.01 -33.88 0.54
C ALA A 523 25.90 -34.52 1.94
N SER A 524 24.71 -34.45 2.54
CA SER A 524 24.41 -35.02 3.86
C SER A 524 23.08 -35.75 3.83
N ASP A 525 23.09 -37.01 4.27
CA ASP A 525 21.90 -37.86 4.44
C ASP A 525 21.15 -37.55 5.76
N VAL A 526 21.62 -36.55 6.53
CA VAL A 526 20.98 -36.14 7.78
C VAL A 526 19.93 -35.08 7.51
N PHE A 527 18.65 -35.42 7.74
CA PHE A 527 17.55 -34.47 7.70
C PHE A 527 17.70 -33.43 8.81
N GLU A 528 18.16 -32.23 8.44
CA GLU A 528 18.13 -31.06 9.33
C GLU A 528 16.83 -30.28 9.12
N ALA A 529 16.16 -29.91 10.21
CA ALA A 529 14.99 -29.06 10.13
C ALA A 529 15.36 -27.71 9.50
N CYS A 530 14.58 -27.26 8.51
CA CYS A 530 14.83 -26.02 7.78
C CYS A 530 15.03 -24.84 8.75
N PRO A 531 16.19 -24.15 8.72
CA PRO A 531 16.48 -23.08 9.67
C PRO A 531 15.72 -21.77 9.36
N PHE A 532 15.05 -21.71 8.20
CA PHE A 532 14.33 -20.53 7.75
C PHE A 532 13.00 -20.41 8.48
N SER A 533 12.89 -19.35 9.26
CA SER A 533 11.70 -19.05 10.04
C SER A 533 11.40 -17.56 9.97
N SER A 534 10.20 -17.19 10.41
CA SER A 534 9.72 -15.81 10.41
C SER A 534 10.56 -14.83 11.25
N ASN A 535 11.39 -15.34 12.16
CA ASN A 535 12.34 -14.54 12.92
C ASN A 535 13.53 -14.05 12.07
N LEU A 536 13.88 -14.77 11.00
CA LEU A 536 14.98 -14.41 10.10
C LEU A 536 14.62 -13.24 9.16
N PHE A 537 13.32 -12.96 8.99
CA PHE A 537 12.87 -11.99 8.01
C PHE A 537 13.32 -10.56 8.32
N ARG A 538 13.34 -10.14 9.58
CA ARG A 538 13.74 -8.76 9.94
C ARG A 538 15.23 -8.50 9.66
N PRO A 539 16.16 -9.39 10.04
CA PRO A 539 17.55 -9.26 9.61
C PRO A 539 17.75 -9.29 8.09
N VAL A 540 17.01 -10.16 7.37
CA VAL A 540 17.05 -10.19 5.91
C VAL A 540 16.52 -8.89 5.31
N ALA A 541 15.43 -8.33 5.82
CA ALA A 541 14.89 -7.05 5.37
C ALA A 541 15.91 -5.91 5.50
N ARG A 542 16.79 -5.94 6.52
CA ARG A 542 17.90 -5.01 6.65
C ARG A 542 18.98 -5.22 5.58
N ALA A 543 19.32 -6.47 5.25
CA ALA A 543 20.26 -6.73 4.17
C ALA A 543 19.72 -6.24 2.82
N ILE A 544 18.43 -6.47 2.55
CA ILE A 544 17.74 -5.96 1.36
C ILE A 544 17.65 -4.43 1.36
N SER A 545 17.48 -3.78 2.52
CA SER A 545 17.46 -2.31 2.57
C SER A 545 18.79 -1.69 2.13
N HIS A 546 19.93 -2.35 2.39
CA HIS A 546 21.22 -1.86 1.90
C HIS A 546 21.30 -1.84 0.36
N TYR A 547 20.72 -2.82 -0.32
CA TYR A 547 20.60 -2.78 -1.79
C TYR A 547 19.67 -1.65 -2.25
N VAL A 548 18.52 -1.50 -1.60
CA VAL A 548 17.57 -0.43 -1.94
C VAL A 548 18.17 0.96 -1.68
N ASN A 549 19.05 1.09 -0.69
CA ASN A 549 19.75 2.35 -0.40
C ASN A 549 20.58 2.83 -1.60
N ASP A 550 21.15 1.94 -2.40
CA ASP A 550 21.90 2.34 -3.61
C ASP A 550 20.96 2.93 -4.68
N ILE A 551 19.76 2.37 -4.85
CA ILE A 551 18.72 2.96 -5.71
C ILE A 551 18.33 4.36 -5.19
N VAL A 552 18.16 4.51 -3.87
CA VAL A 552 17.80 5.80 -3.26
C VAL A 552 18.91 6.83 -3.43
N ARG A 553 20.19 6.43 -3.29
CA ARG A 553 21.35 7.31 -3.54
C ARG A 553 21.31 7.88 -4.96
N THR A 554 21.02 7.06 -5.97
CA THR A 554 20.88 7.53 -7.35
C THR A 554 19.71 8.48 -7.51
N ILE A 555 18.53 8.15 -6.95
CA ILE A 555 17.32 9.01 -7.00
C ILE A 555 17.59 10.43 -6.48
N ILE A 556 18.38 10.56 -5.41
CA ILE A 556 18.69 11.87 -4.79
C ILE A 556 20.05 12.43 -5.18
N SER A 557 20.68 11.84 -6.21
CA SER A 557 21.99 12.23 -6.74
C SER A 557 23.07 12.35 -5.65
N LEU A 558 23.13 11.37 -4.75
CA LEU A 558 24.20 11.22 -3.77
C LEU A 558 25.32 10.36 -4.33
N SER A 559 26.29 11.02 -4.94
CA SER A 559 27.50 10.42 -5.49
C SER A 559 28.57 10.28 -4.39
N ARG A 560 28.45 9.34 -3.46
CA ARG A 560 29.63 8.94 -2.66
C ARG A 560 30.45 7.92 -3.43
N GLY A 561 31.18 8.38 -4.45
CA GLY A 561 32.44 7.74 -4.81
C GLY A 561 33.52 8.38 -3.94
N ASP A 562 34.14 7.61 -3.04
CA ASP A 562 35.39 7.93 -2.33
C ASP A 562 35.63 9.42 -2.00
N ALA A 563 34.68 10.07 -1.34
CA ALA A 563 34.78 11.47 -0.91
C ALA A 563 35.69 11.69 0.31
N GLU A 564 36.38 10.65 0.80
CA GLU A 564 37.38 10.81 1.86
C GLU A 564 38.74 11.34 1.33
N ASP A 565 38.91 11.42 0.00
CA ASP A 565 40.17 11.89 -0.62
C ASP A 565 40.15 13.36 -1.11
N VAL A 566 39.07 14.12 -0.88
CA VAL A 566 38.95 15.50 -1.37
C VAL A 566 38.77 16.50 -0.22
N GLU A 567 39.72 17.42 -0.07
CA GLU A 567 39.66 18.52 0.90
C GLU A 567 38.43 19.41 0.65
N ILE A 568 37.50 19.41 1.60
CA ILE A 568 36.31 20.26 1.59
C ILE A 568 36.73 21.72 1.80
N GLY A 569 36.54 22.60 0.80
CA GLY A 569 36.70 24.05 1.02
C GLY A 569 37.08 24.91 -0.19
N THR A 570 37.17 24.38 -1.42
CA THR A 570 37.46 25.24 -2.57
C THR A 570 36.20 25.77 -3.23
N SER A 571 36.21 27.04 -3.62
CA SER A 571 35.07 27.80 -4.17
C SER A 571 34.52 27.30 -5.52
N LYS A 572 34.97 26.14 -5.99
CA LYS A 572 34.52 25.45 -7.21
C LYS A 572 33.90 24.08 -6.93
N ASP A 573 33.84 23.64 -5.68
CA ASP A 573 33.24 22.36 -5.32
C ASP A 573 31.72 22.47 -5.39
N LEU A 574 31.14 21.82 -6.41
CA LEU A 574 29.70 21.62 -6.49
C LEU A 574 29.30 20.79 -5.28
N ASN A 575 28.46 21.35 -4.40
CA ASN A 575 27.90 20.61 -3.27
C ASN A 575 27.38 19.24 -3.73
N ASP A 576 27.85 18.16 -3.10
CA ASP A 576 27.28 16.82 -3.25
C ASP A 576 25.76 16.89 -3.04
N GLY A 577 24.97 16.56 -4.06
CA GLY A 577 23.52 16.73 -4.03
C GLY A 577 22.99 18.06 -4.60
N GLY A 578 23.70 18.69 -5.54
CA GLY A 578 23.30 19.92 -6.23
C GLY A 578 21.97 19.89 -7.01
N ALA A 579 21.32 18.74 -7.14
CA ALA A 579 19.97 18.63 -7.72
C ALA A 579 18.91 19.18 -6.74
N PRO A 580 17.91 19.96 -7.20
CA PRO A 580 16.83 20.47 -6.35
C PRO A 580 16.14 19.33 -5.60
N ASN A 581 15.86 19.54 -4.31
CA ASN A 581 15.31 18.50 -3.43
C ASN A 581 13.87 18.17 -3.83
N SER A 582 13.74 17.25 -4.79
CA SER A 582 12.48 16.89 -5.45
C SER A 582 11.57 16.11 -4.49
N PHE A 583 12.12 15.54 -3.42
CA PHE A 583 11.39 14.65 -2.52
C PHE A 583 11.64 14.98 -1.06
N GLY A 584 10.58 14.99 -0.25
CA GLY A 584 10.71 15.01 1.23
C GLY A 584 10.55 13.63 1.86
N ILE A 585 9.78 12.77 1.21
CA ILE A 585 9.48 11.41 1.66
C ILE A 585 9.53 10.51 0.43
N LEU A 586 10.24 9.39 0.56
CA LEU A 586 10.26 8.31 -0.42
C LEU A 586 9.84 7.00 0.26
N LEU A 587 8.86 6.32 -0.30
CA LEU A 587 8.45 4.99 0.14
C LEU A 587 8.77 4.01 -0.99
N LEU A 588 9.62 3.01 -0.70
CA LEU A 588 9.97 1.98 -1.68
C LEU A 588 9.68 0.61 -1.07
N ASN A 589 8.71 -0.10 -1.64
CA ASN A 589 8.18 -1.40 -1.19
C ASN A 589 7.64 -1.46 0.23
N GLY A 590 8.50 -1.39 1.24
CA GLY A 590 8.15 -1.44 2.66
C GLY A 590 9.15 -0.66 3.50
N PHE A 591 10.01 0.13 2.84
CA PHE A 591 11.02 0.99 3.42
C PHE A 591 10.55 2.43 3.29
N TYR A 592 10.58 3.14 4.41
CA TYR A 592 10.24 4.54 4.49
C TYR A 592 11.51 5.33 4.63
N TYR A 593 11.75 6.23 3.67
CA TYR A 593 12.90 7.10 3.63
C TYR A 593 12.47 8.54 3.92
N HIS A 594 13.08 9.14 4.93
CA HIS A 594 13.06 10.59 5.12
C HIS A 594 14.23 11.20 4.35
N LEU A 595 13.94 12.13 3.45
CA LEU A 595 14.92 12.78 2.58
C LEU A 595 15.03 14.26 2.96
N ASP A 596 16.25 14.71 3.23
CA ASP A 596 16.49 16.08 3.66
C ASP A 596 17.93 16.52 3.38
N ARG A 597 18.29 17.73 3.81
CA ARG A 597 19.64 18.30 3.62
C ARG A 597 20.31 18.66 4.93
N GLU A 598 21.61 18.41 4.98
CA GLU A 598 22.48 18.94 6.02
C GLU A 598 22.65 20.45 5.87
N ALA A 599 23.16 21.12 6.91
CA ALA A 599 23.35 22.57 6.91
C ALA A 599 24.33 23.06 5.82
N ASN A 600 25.24 22.19 5.38
CA ASN A 600 26.17 22.42 4.26
C ASN A 600 25.51 22.23 2.87
N GLY A 601 24.23 21.84 2.82
CA GLY A 601 23.48 21.61 1.59
C GLY A 601 23.54 20.18 1.04
N THR A 602 24.31 19.28 1.66
CA THR A 602 24.42 17.87 1.22
C THR A 602 23.12 17.12 1.47
N ASN A 603 22.62 16.40 0.46
CA ASN A 603 21.44 15.55 0.62
C ASN A 603 21.76 14.39 1.60
N TYR A 604 20.77 13.95 2.37
CA TYR A 604 20.87 12.72 3.15
C TYR A 604 19.53 11.99 3.18
N PHE A 605 19.58 10.71 3.50
CA PHE A 605 18.40 9.91 3.76
C PHE A 605 18.56 9.13 5.05
N SER A 606 17.43 8.74 5.64
CA SER A 606 17.35 7.81 6.76
C SER A 606 16.14 6.90 6.58
N ASN A 607 16.29 5.64 6.97
CA ASN A 607 15.23 4.65 7.04
C ASN A 607 15.33 3.85 8.34
N ILE A 608 14.28 3.08 8.63
CA ILE A 608 14.10 2.33 9.88
C ILE A 608 15.21 1.31 10.23
N TYR A 609 16.07 0.96 9.28
CA TYR A 609 17.17 0.01 9.41
C TYR A 609 18.56 0.68 9.50
N ASP A 610 18.67 2.00 9.42
CA ASP A 610 19.94 2.74 9.38
C ASP A 610 20.62 2.89 10.76
N ALA A 611 20.53 1.87 11.62
CA ALA A 611 21.01 1.87 13.01
C ALA A 611 22.19 0.94 13.31
#